data_AF-A0A9X3A373-F1
#
_entry.id   AF-A0A9X3A373-F1
#
_cell.length_a   1.000
_cell.length_b   1.000
_cell.length_c   1.000
_cell.angle_alpha   90.00
_cell.angle_beta   90.00
_cell.angle_gamma   90.00
#
_symmetry.space_group_name_H-M   'P 1'
#
loop_
_entity.id
_entity.type
_entity.pdbx_description
1 polymer ?
#
loop_
_entity_poly.entity_id
_entity_poly.type
_entity_poly.pdbx_seq_one_letter_code
_entity_poly.pdbx_strand_id
1 'polypeptide(L)'
;MDNKDLVLQAAGELFGDRDPAAVDRWVSPDYRQHSSLAADGPEALRGLVASLPVDFRYEGARVIADGDLVALHGTYHGFGPVPLVAFDLFRVADGKLAEHWDALTPVVAATVSERSQTDGPTTPSDLDRTEHNRALVAEFARRVLVGADYSVLTDYISTDRYDQHNPEAGDGLAGFGAAAAKWAEQGKELRYKTVHRVVAEGDLVLLQSEGEFGEPVAYWDLFRVADGRIVEHWDVITPVPASLPHGNGLF
;
A
#
# COMPACT_ATOMS: atom_id res chain seq x y z
N MET A 1 -0.20 -19.60 -15.25
CA MET A 1 -0.73 -18.33 -14.72
C MET A 1 0.36 -17.77 -13.85
N ASP A 2 0.76 -16.52 -14.08
CA ASP A 2 1.69 -15.86 -13.16
C ASP A 2 0.94 -15.40 -11.90
N ASN A 3 1.67 -14.93 -10.88
CA ASN A 3 1.07 -14.56 -9.61
C ASN A 3 0.16 -13.32 -9.72
N LYS A 4 0.42 -12.39 -10.66
CA LYS A 4 -0.47 -11.24 -10.85
C LYS A 4 -1.80 -11.68 -11.40
N ASP A 5 -1.78 -12.46 -12.48
CA ASP A 5 -2.99 -12.99 -13.10
C ASP A 5 -3.81 -13.79 -12.10
N LEU A 6 -3.13 -14.58 -11.24
CA LEU A 6 -3.76 -15.35 -10.18
C LEU A 6 -4.48 -14.45 -9.17
N VAL A 7 -3.80 -13.43 -8.65
CA VAL A 7 -4.36 -12.52 -7.66
C VAL A 7 -5.47 -11.67 -8.26
N LEU A 8 -5.32 -11.18 -9.49
CA LEU A 8 -6.35 -10.41 -10.19
C LEU A 8 -7.59 -11.27 -10.47
N GLN A 9 -7.43 -12.52 -10.89
CA GLN A 9 -8.55 -13.43 -11.09
C GLN A 9 -9.24 -13.78 -9.77
N ALA A 10 -8.45 -14.10 -8.73
CA ALA A 10 -8.99 -14.37 -7.40
C ALA A 10 -9.76 -13.17 -6.84
N ALA A 11 -9.21 -11.96 -6.92
CA ALA A 11 -9.87 -10.73 -6.50
C ALA A 11 -11.12 -10.43 -7.33
N GLY A 12 -11.06 -10.65 -8.65
CA GLY A 12 -12.21 -10.52 -9.54
C GLY A 12 -13.38 -11.43 -9.13
N GLU A 13 -13.12 -12.71 -8.85
CA GLU A 13 -14.15 -13.65 -8.44
C GLU A 13 -14.63 -13.42 -6.99
N LEU A 14 -13.72 -13.14 -6.05
CA LEU A 14 -14.05 -12.90 -4.64
C LEU A 14 -14.79 -11.57 -4.42
N PHE A 15 -14.33 -10.49 -5.04
CA PHE A 15 -14.76 -9.13 -4.73
C PHE A 15 -15.56 -8.48 -5.86
N GLY A 16 -15.26 -8.81 -7.12
CA GLY A 16 -16.03 -8.34 -8.28
C GLY A 16 -17.34 -9.10 -8.45
N ASP A 17 -17.26 -10.42 -8.61
CA ASP A 17 -18.42 -11.30 -8.77
C ASP A 17 -19.12 -11.57 -7.43
N ARG A 18 -18.42 -11.30 -6.31
CA ARG A 18 -18.86 -11.60 -4.94
C ARG A 18 -19.23 -13.08 -4.78
N ASP A 19 -18.41 -13.97 -5.36
CA ASP A 19 -18.61 -15.42 -5.28
C ASP A 19 -17.93 -16.01 -4.03
N PRO A 20 -18.68 -16.36 -2.97
CA PRO A 20 -18.09 -17.00 -1.80
C PRO A 20 -17.51 -18.40 -2.11
N ALA A 21 -17.90 -19.07 -3.20
CA ALA A 21 -17.28 -20.34 -3.61
C ALA A 21 -15.89 -20.14 -4.24
N ALA A 22 -15.50 -18.91 -4.57
CA ALA A 22 -14.15 -18.59 -5.05
C ALA A 22 -13.08 -18.87 -3.99
N VAL A 23 -13.44 -18.86 -2.71
CA VAL A 23 -12.54 -19.23 -1.60
C VAL A 23 -11.95 -20.64 -1.80
N ASP A 24 -12.76 -21.61 -2.21
CA ASP A 24 -12.30 -23.00 -2.39
C ASP A 24 -11.27 -23.12 -3.53
N ARG A 25 -11.41 -22.28 -4.55
CA ARG A 25 -10.53 -22.22 -5.72
C ARG A 25 -9.22 -21.55 -5.35
N TRP A 26 -9.29 -20.34 -4.81
CA TRP A 26 -8.15 -19.43 -4.75
C TRP A 26 -7.46 -19.35 -3.40
N VAL A 27 -8.10 -19.74 -2.30
CA VAL A 27 -7.56 -19.49 -0.97
C VAL A 27 -6.93 -20.76 -0.39
N SER A 28 -5.78 -20.60 0.25
CA SER A 28 -5.10 -21.69 0.97
C SER A 28 -5.91 -22.11 2.20
N PRO A 29 -6.01 -23.41 2.52
CA PRO A 29 -6.58 -23.86 3.80
C PRO A 29 -5.90 -23.22 5.02
N ASP A 30 -4.62 -22.88 4.90
CA ASP A 30 -3.80 -22.24 5.94
C ASP A 30 -3.67 -20.72 5.75
N TYR A 31 -4.63 -20.10 5.05
CA TYR A 31 -4.63 -18.65 4.77
C TYR A 31 -4.55 -17.83 6.07
N ARG A 32 -3.62 -16.86 6.09
CA ARG A 32 -3.47 -15.92 7.19
C ARG A 32 -3.89 -14.51 6.79
N GLN A 33 -4.71 -13.89 7.62
CA GLN A 33 -5.18 -12.52 7.48
C GLN A 33 -4.45 -11.60 8.47
N HIS A 34 -4.04 -10.42 8.00
CA HIS A 34 -3.47 -9.34 8.80
C HIS A 34 -4.31 -8.06 8.79
N SER A 35 -5.37 -7.99 7.98
CA SER A 35 -6.28 -6.86 7.91
C SER A 35 -6.92 -6.54 9.26
N SER A 36 -6.91 -5.26 9.63
CA SER A 36 -7.62 -4.78 10.81
C SER A 36 -9.14 -4.94 10.72
N LEU A 37 -9.69 -5.21 9.52
CA LEU A 37 -11.12 -5.26 9.24
C LEU A 37 -11.68 -6.67 9.08
N ALA A 38 -10.84 -7.70 8.98
CA ALA A 38 -11.26 -9.05 8.63
C ALA A 38 -10.72 -10.11 9.60
N ALA A 39 -11.59 -11.03 10.03
CA ALA A 39 -11.17 -12.18 10.82
C ALA A 39 -10.32 -13.17 10.00
N ASP A 40 -9.58 -14.03 10.69
CA ASP A 40 -8.63 -14.95 10.07
C ASP A 40 -9.27 -16.18 9.42
N GLY A 41 -8.61 -16.69 8.39
CA GLY A 41 -8.89 -17.96 7.74
C GLY A 41 -9.91 -17.93 6.60
N PRO A 42 -9.97 -19.02 5.80
CA PRO A 42 -10.79 -19.08 4.58
C PRO A 42 -12.28 -18.90 4.83
N GLU A 43 -12.81 -19.45 5.92
CA GLU A 43 -14.24 -19.35 6.24
C GLU A 43 -14.64 -17.95 6.68
N ALA A 44 -13.75 -17.20 7.33
CA ALA A 44 -13.98 -15.79 7.63
C ALA A 44 -14.03 -14.96 6.34
N LEU A 45 -13.08 -15.19 5.42
CA LEU A 45 -13.09 -14.55 4.10
C LEU A 45 -14.36 -14.90 3.29
N ARG A 46 -14.80 -16.16 3.34
CA ARG A 46 -16.06 -16.60 2.71
C ARG A 46 -17.26 -15.84 3.26
N GLY A 47 -17.32 -15.69 4.59
CA GLY A 47 -18.36 -14.93 5.27
C GLY A 47 -18.33 -13.45 4.87
N LEU A 48 -17.14 -12.84 4.81
CA LEU A 48 -16.96 -11.47 4.34
C LEU A 48 -17.51 -11.31 2.93
N VAL A 49 -17.06 -12.13 1.97
CA VAL A 49 -17.52 -12.09 0.57
C VAL A 49 -19.03 -12.23 0.46
N ALA A 50 -19.63 -13.18 1.18
CA ALA A 50 -21.07 -13.40 1.19
C ALA A 50 -21.87 -12.23 1.79
N SER A 51 -21.23 -11.39 2.60
CA SER A 51 -21.85 -10.24 3.27
C SER A 51 -21.67 -8.90 2.53
N LEU A 52 -20.90 -8.87 1.44
CA LEU A 52 -20.63 -7.65 0.69
C LEU A 52 -21.94 -7.05 0.13
N PRO A 53 -22.15 -5.74 0.26
CA PRO A 53 -23.37 -5.11 -0.23
C PRO A 53 -23.41 -5.08 -1.76
N VAL A 54 -24.61 -4.87 -2.31
CA VAL A 54 -24.85 -4.93 -3.76
C VAL A 54 -24.07 -3.88 -4.56
N ASP A 55 -23.81 -2.73 -3.94
CA ASP A 55 -23.06 -1.60 -4.49
C ASP A 55 -21.56 -1.68 -4.19
N PHE A 56 -21.10 -2.74 -3.51
CA PHE A 56 -19.68 -3.00 -3.34
C PHE A 56 -19.00 -3.16 -4.69
N ARG A 57 -17.88 -2.46 -4.87
CA ARG A 57 -16.98 -2.61 -6.01
C ARG A 57 -15.55 -2.23 -5.63
N TYR A 58 -14.60 -2.89 -6.26
CA TYR A 58 -13.19 -2.51 -6.23
C TYR A 58 -12.79 -1.87 -7.57
N GLU A 59 -12.11 -0.74 -7.49
CA GLU A 59 -11.53 -0.02 -8.64
C GLU A 59 -10.01 -0.06 -8.53
N GLY A 60 -9.39 -1.02 -9.21
CA GLY A 60 -7.94 -1.18 -9.20
C GLY A 60 -7.24 -0.09 -10.00
N ALA A 61 -6.24 0.55 -9.39
CA ALA A 61 -5.38 1.54 -10.04
C ALA A 61 -4.12 0.90 -10.62
N ARG A 62 -3.48 -0.02 -9.88
CA ARG A 62 -2.24 -0.68 -10.31
C ARG A 62 -2.00 -1.98 -9.55
N VAL A 63 -1.16 -2.82 -10.13
CA VAL A 63 -0.69 -4.09 -9.58
C VAL A 63 0.81 -4.24 -9.80
N ILE A 64 1.53 -4.63 -8.74
CA ILE A 64 2.94 -5.00 -8.83
C ILE A 64 3.15 -6.40 -8.25
N ALA A 65 4.11 -7.15 -8.79
CA ALA A 65 4.49 -8.45 -8.26
C ALA A 65 6.00 -8.61 -8.10
N ASP A 66 6.38 -9.29 -7.03
CA ASP A 66 7.74 -9.49 -6.61
C ASP A 66 7.89 -10.90 -6.01
N GLY A 67 8.31 -11.84 -6.85
CA GLY A 67 8.32 -13.25 -6.48
C GLY A 67 6.91 -13.76 -6.14
N ASP A 68 6.71 -14.18 -4.90
CA ASP A 68 5.44 -14.69 -4.38
C ASP A 68 4.53 -13.60 -3.80
N LEU A 69 4.98 -12.36 -3.73
CA LEU A 69 4.20 -11.22 -3.26
C LEU A 69 3.55 -10.46 -4.42
N VAL A 70 2.29 -10.09 -4.26
CA VAL A 70 1.55 -9.27 -5.23
C VAL A 70 0.81 -8.18 -4.49
N ALA A 71 1.11 -6.93 -4.82
CA ALA A 71 0.44 -5.78 -4.25
C ALA A 71 -0.58 -5.20 -5.23
N LEU A 72 -1.77 -4.90 -4.74
CA LEU A 72 -2.79 -4.14 -5.42
C LEU A 72 -2.90 -2.76 -4.78
N HIS A 73 -3.16 -1.74 -5.59
CA HIS A 73 -3.50 -0.41 -5.11
C HIS A 73 -4.76 0.04 -5.84
N GLY A 74 -5.77 0.48 -5.09
CA GLY A 74 -7.06 0.82 -5.67
C GLY A 74 -8.04 1.39 -4.66
N THR A 75 -9.28 1.56 -5.09
CA THR A 75 -10.36 2.14 -4.29
C THR A 75 -11.49 1.14 -4.07
N TYR A 76 -11.85 0.94 -2.81
CA TYR A 76 -13.05 0.20 -2.40
C TYR A 76 -14.24 1.14 -2.23
N HIS A 77 -15.38 0.75 -2.80
CA HIS A 77 -16.67 1.40 -2.61
C HIS A 77 -17.63 0.43 -1.91
N GLY A 78 -18.61 0.97 -1.18
CA GLY A 78 -19.67 0.17 -0.55
C GLY A 78 -19.36 -0.32 0.87
N PHE A 79 -18.16 -0.14 1.41
CA PHE A 79 -17.89 -0.37 2.85
C PHE A 79 -18.48 0.71 3.77
N GLY A 80 -18.84 1.86 3.21
CA GLY A 80 -19.39 2.99 3.93
C GLY A 80 -19.72 4.14 2.98
N PRO A 81 -20.12 5.31 3.51
CA PRO A 81 -20.50 6.46 2.68
C PRO A 81 -19.31 7.10 1.95
N VAL A 82 -18.09 6.90 2.46
CA VAL A 82 -16.86 7.41 1.86
C VAL A 82 -16.05 6.21 1.34
N PRO A 83 -15.66 6.20 0.05
CA PRO A 83 -14.78 5.19 -0.49
C PRO A 83 -13.43 5.16 0.24
N LEU A 84 -12.77 4.01 0.24
CA LEU A 84 -11.46 3.82 0.86
C LEU A 84 -10.42 3.55 -0.22
N VAL A 85 -9.33 4.30 -0.24
CA VAL A 85 -8.14 3.90 -1.01
C VAL A 85 -7.33 2.92 -0.17
N ALA A 86 -6.77 1.90 -0.82
CA ALA A 86 -6.11 0.80 -0.15
C ALA A 86 -4.89 0.31 -0.90
N PHE A 87 -3.88 -0.10 -0.13
CA PHE A 87 -2.92 -1.10 -0.58
C PHE A 87 -3.32 -2.45 0.01
N ASP A 88 -3.41 -3.46 -0.85
CA ASP A 88 -3.56 -4.87 -0.48
C ASP A 88 -2.28 -5.60 -0.89
N LEU A 89 -1.72 -6.46 -0.04
CA LEU A 89 -0.57 -7.29 -0.34
C LEU A 89 -0.94 -8.75 -0.12
N PHE A 90 -0.78 -9.58 -1.14
CA PHE A 90 -1.02 -11.01 -1.06
C PHE A 90 0.28 -11.77 -1.19
N ARG A 91 0.47 -12.79 -0.37
CA ARG A 91 1.46 -13.85 -0.64
C ARG A 91 0.78 -15.03 -1.32
N VAL A 92 1.35 -15.49 -2.42
CA VAL A 92 0.87 -16.64 -3.19
C VAL A 92 1.73 -17.86 -2.88
N ALA A 93 1.10 -18.97 -2.52
CA ALA A 93 1.80 -20.26 -2.39
C ALA A 93 0.94 -21.37 -3.00
N ASP A 94 1.59 -22.29 -3.72
CA ASP A 94 0.94 -23.44 -4.36
C ASP A 94 -0.28 -23.06 -5.23
N GLY A 95 -0.19 -21.92 -5.91
CA GLY A 95 -1.26 -21.39 -6.76
C GLY A 95 -2.49 -20.92 -5.98
N LYS A 96 -2.33 -20.51 -4.71
CA LYS A 96 -3.39 -20.00 -3.84
C LYS A 96 -2.93 -18.77 -3.06
N LEU A 97 -3.88 -17.90 -2.71
CA LEU A 97 -3.71 -16.84 -1.73
C LEU A 97 -3.43 -17.49 -0.37
N ALA A 98 -2.22 -17.31 0.14
CA ALA A 98 -1.76 -17.91 1.38
C ALA A 98 -1.71 -16.90 2.53
N GLU A 99 -1.59 -15.62 2.24
CA GLU A 99 -1.49 -14.58 3.25
C GLU A 99 -1.90 -13.23 2.69
N HIS A 100 -2.44 -12.35 3.52
CA HIS A 100 -2.91 -11.03 3.13
C HIS A 100 -2.65 -9.97 4.19
N TRP A 101 -2.18 -8.81 3.76
CA TRP A 101 -2.08 -7.58 4.53
C TRP A 101 -2.76 -6.44 3.79
N ASP A 102 -3.32 -5.49 4.51
CA ASP A 102 -3.83 -4.26 3.91
C ASP A 102 -3.54 -3.02 4.78
N ALA A 103 -3.71 -1.87 4.16
CA ALA A 103 -3.96 -0.61 4.84
C ALA A 103 -4.89 0.23 3.98
N LEU A 104 -5.85 0.90 4.63
CA LEU A 104 -6.90 1.67 3.96
C LEU A 104 -7.09 3.03 4.62
N THR A 105 -7.34 4.06 3.82
CA THR A 105 -7.73 5.39 4.31
C THR A 105 -8.88 5.96 3.47
N PRO A 106 -9.74 6.84 4.02
CA PRO A 106 -10.78 7.49 3.23
C PRO A 106 -10.22 8.27 2.03
N VAL A 107 -10.94 8.22 0.91
CA VAL A 107 -10.66 9.06 -0.25
C VAL A 107 -10.86 10.54 0.11
N VAL A 108 -9.90 11.37 -0.27
CA VAL A 108 -9.95 12.82 -0.10
C VAL A 108 -10.21 13.51 -1.44
N ALA A 109 -11.27 14.33 -1.50
CA ALA A 109 -11.72 14.95 -2.75
C ALA A 109 -10.84 16.12 -3.22
N ALA A 110 -10.21 16.85 -2.29
CA ALA A 110 -9.35 17.99 -2.59
C ALA A 110 -8.01 17.81 -1.87
N THR A 111 -6.94 17.65 -2.66
CA THR A 111 -5.58 17.42 -2.18
C THR A 111 -4.73 18.67 -2.40
N VAL A 112 -3.64 18.80 -1.65
CA VAL A 112 -2.72 19.94 -1.76
C VAL A 112 -2.01 19.99 -3.12
N SER A 113 -1.71 18.83 -3.71
CA SER A 113 -1.06 18.69 -5.02
C SER A 113 -2.04 18.63 -6.21
N GLU A 114 -3.35 18.69 -5.96
CA GLU A 114 -4.43 18.48 -6.94
C GLU A 114 -4.46 17.08 -7.60
N ARG A 115 -3.55 16.17 -7.23
CA ARG A 115 -3.55 14.76 -7.64
C ARG A 115 -4.37 13.90 -6.68
N SER A 116 -5.01 12.86 -7.21
CA SER A 116 -5.75 11.91 -6.36
C SER A 116 -4.79 10.97 -5.63
N GLN A 117 -5.32 10.18 -4.69
CA GLN A 117 -4.52 9.14 -4.04
C GLN A 117 -4.21 7.95 -4.96
N THR A 118 -4.73 7.89 -6.18
CA THR A 118 -4.64 6.72 -7.09
C THR A 118 -4.21 7.03 -8.52
N ASP A 119 -4.21 8.30 -8.95
CA ASP A 119 -3.77 8.71 -10.28
C ASP A 119 -2.24 8.58 -10.47
N GLY A 120 -1.77 8.87 -11.69
CA GLY A 120 -0.39 8.60 -12.11
C GLY A 120 -0.25 7.24 -12.85
N PRO A 121 0.99 6.78 -13.09
CA PRO A 121 1.25 5.58 -13.88
C PRO A 121 0.66 4.32 -13.25
N THR A 122 -0.03 3.51 -14.07
CA THR A 122 -0.73 2.29 -13.61
C THR A 122 0.00 1.00 -13.94
N THR A 123 0.93 1.04 -14.90
CA THR A 123 1.72 -0.11 -15.35
C THR A 123 3.19 0.13 -15.04
N PRO A 124 3.89 -0.79 -14.35
CA PRO A 124 5.33 -0.69 -14.12
C PRO A 124 6.11 -0.56 -15.43
N SER A 125 7.12 0.29 -15.41
CA SER A 125 8.12 0.43 -16.48
C SER A 125 9.52 0.08 -15.95
N ASP A 126 10.57 0.16 -16.76
CA ASP A 126 11.96 -0.12 -16.32
C ASP A 126 12.15 -1.48 -15.61
N LEU A 127 11.50 -2.54 -16.10
CA LEU A 127 11.52 -3.88 -15.47
C LEU A 127 12.94 -4.44 -15.28
N ASP A 128 13.88 -4.10 -16.16
CA ASP A 128 15.30 -4.48 -16.06
C ASP A 128 16.04 -3.76 -14.92
N ARG A 129 15.43 -2.73 -14.32
CA ARG A 129 15.97 -1.92 -13.22
C ARG A 129 15.36 -2.24 -11.86
N THR A 130 14.44 -3.21 -11.77
CA THR A 130 13.72 -3.58 -10.54
C THR A 130 14.62 -3.64 -9.31
N GLU A 131 15.71 -4.42 -9.35
CA GLU A 131 16.60 -4.59 -8.20
C GLU A 131 17.43 -3.34 -7.88
N HIS A 132 17.75 -2.53 -8.89
CA HIS A 132 18.40 -1.25 -8.66
C HIS A 132 17.46 -0.27 -7.95
N ASN A 133 16.21 -0.18 -8.41
CA ASN A 133 15.20 0.71 -7.85
C ASN A 133 14.80 0.25 -6.44
N ARG A 134 14.67 -1.05 -6.21
CA ARG A 134 14.52 -1.65 -4.87
C ARG A 134 15.63 -1.19 -3.94
N ALA A 135 16.90 -1.36 -4.34
CA ALA A 135 18.04 -1.00 -3.51
C ALA A 135 18.08 0.49 -3.19
N LEU A 136 17.76 1.35 -4.16
CA LEU A 136 17.67 2.81 -3.98
C LEU A 136 16.63 3.16 -2.90
N VAL A 137 15.40 2.63 -3.02
CA VAL A 137 14.29 2.95 -2.10
C VAL A 137 14.50 2.30 -0.73
N ALA A 138 15.04 1.09 -0.65
CA ALA A 138 15.37 0.44 0.61
C ALA A 138 16.45 1.22 1.39
N GLU A 139 17.47 1.71 0.69
CA GLU A 139 18.51 2.54 1.30
C GLU A 139 17.97 3.91 1.73
N PHE A 140 17.11 4.53 0.92
CA PHE A 140 16.36 5.73 1.29
C PHE A 140 15.56 5.50 2.58
N ALA A 141 14.79 4.42 2.65
CA ALA A 141 14.00 4.09 3.83
C ALA A 141 14.88 3.90 5.07
N ARG A 142 16.00 3.19 4.93
CA ARG A 142 16.94 2.94 6.03
C ARG A 142 17.59 4.23 6.54
N ARG A 143 18.10 5.09 5.64
CA ARG A 143 18.86 6.28 6.03
C ARG A 143 17.97 7.45 6.39
N VAL A 144 16.96 7.72 5.57
CA VAL A 144 16.13 8.92 5.70
C VAL A 144 14.91 8.66 6.55
N LEU A 145 14.09 7.65 6.22
CA LEU A 145 12.83 7.42 6.93
C LEU A 145 13.09 6.94 8.38
N VAL A 146 13.85 5.85 8.53
CA VAL A 146 14.18 5.25 9.83
C VAL A 146 15.35 5.99 10.50
N GLY A 147 16.42 6.27 9.75
CA GLY A 147 17.62 6.90 10.28
C GLY A 147 17.50 8.40 10.54
N ALA A 148 16.44 9.05 10.05
CA ALA A 148 16.21 10.50 10.12
C ALA A 148 17.39 11.35 9.58
N ASP A 149 18.23 10.78 8.70
CA ASP A 149 19.35 11.47 8.06
C ASP A 149 18.85 12.28 6.85
N TYR A 150 18.17 13.40 7.10
CA TYR A 150 17.67 14.27 6.05
C TYR A 150 18.79 15.01 5.28
N SER A 151 20.05 14.92 5.73
CA SER A 151 21.19 15.55 5.04
C SER A 151 21.46 14.93 3.67
N VAL A 152 20.99 13.70 3.44
CA VAL A 152 21.14 12.97 2.17
C VAL A 152 19.83 12.85 1.40
N LEU A 153 18.79 13.61 1.75
CA LEU A 153 17.47 13.50 1.11
C LEU A 153 17.53 13.65 -0.43
N THR A 154 18.33 14.60 -0.91
CA THR A 154 18.52 14.89 -2.34
C THR A 154 19.41 13.88 -3.07
N ASP A 155 20.01 12.94 -2.34
CA ASP A 155 20.70 11.79 -2.93
C ASP A 155 19.71 10.73 -3.40
N TYR A 156 18.45 10.78 -2.94
CA TYR A 156 17.41 9.81 -3.26
C TYR A 156 16.23 10.44 -4.00
N ILE A 157 15.71 11.57 -3.52
CA ILE A 157 14.55 12.25 -4.12
C ILE A 157 15.02 13.25 -5.16
N SER A 158 14.34 13.29 -6.30
CA SER A 158 14.60 14.28 -7.35
C SER A 158 14.25 15.69 -6.86
N THR A 159 15.16 16.63 -7.09
CA THR A 159 14.94 18.07 -6.83
C THR A 159 14.16 18.76 -7.94
N ASP A 160 14.06 18.12 -9.10
CA ASP A 160 13.42 18.69 -10.29
C ASP A 160 11.93 18.32 -10.36
N ARG A 161 11.59 17.10 -9.95
CA ARG A 161 10.22 16.58 -9.96
C ARG A 161 10.01 15.59 -8.83
N TYR A 162 9.07 15.87 -7.95
CA TYR A 162 8.61 14.94 -6.92
C TYR A 162 7.11 15.11 -6.74
N ASP A 163 6.34 14.30 -7.46
CA ASP A 163 4.90 14.39 -7.53
C ASP A 163 4.28 13.71 -6.28
N GLN A 164 3.38 14.39 -5.59
CA GLN A 164 2.76 13.89 -4.35
C GLN A 164 1.31 13.48 -4.55
N HIS A 165 0.95 12.33 -3.98
CA HIS A 165 -0.42 11.83 -3.89
C HIS A 165 -0.93 11.72 -2.45
N ASN A 166 -0.05 11.96 -1.46
CA ASN A 166 -0.49 12.21 -0.09
C ASN A 166 -1.43 13.45 -0.09
N PRO A 167 -2.67 13.34 0.42
CA PRO A 167 -3.65 14.43 0.35
C PRO A 167 -3.20 15.74 0.98
N GLU A 168 -2.30 15.69 1.96
CA GLU A 168 -1.82 16.83 2.74
C GLU A 168 -0.47 17.38 2.27
N ALA A 169 0.22 16.70 1.36
CA ALA A 169 1.52 17.12 0.84
C ALA A 169 1.43 17.71 -0.57
N GLY A 170 2.11 18.84 -0.79
CA GLY A 170 2.29 19.39 -2.13
C GLY A 170 3.51 18.81 -2.83
N ASP A 171 3.61 19.05 -4.14
CA ASP A 171 4.74 18.61 -4.96
C ASP A 171 6.08 19.20 -4.49
N GLY A 172 7.14 18.47 -4.81
CA GLY A 172 8.51 18.86 -4.52
C GLY A 172 8.88 18.72 -3.05
N LEU A 173 10.17 18.86 -2.76
CA LEU A 173 10.68 18.85 -1.38
C LEU A 173 10.12 20.01 -0.54
N ALA A 174 9.79 21.14 -1.18
CA ALA A 174 9.17 22.27 -0.51
C ALA A 174 7.73 21.95 -0.06
N GLY A 175 6.92 21.30 -0.92
CA GLY A 175 5.56 20.88 -0.58
C GLY A 175 5.53 19.83 0.53
N PHE A 176 6.43 18.84 0.46
CA PHE A 176 6.60 17.88 1.55
C PHE A 176 7.05 18.55 2.86
N GLY A 177 8.03 19.46 2.81
CA GLY A 177 8.50 20.19 3.98
C GLY A 177 7.42 21.05 4.65
N ALA A 178 6.54 21.66 3.84
CA ALA A 178 5.39 22.41 4.36
C ALA A 178 4.37 21.50 5.07
N ALA A 179 4.11 20.31 4.52
CA ALA A 179 3.25 19.32 5.18
C ALA A 179 3.85 18.84 6.51
N ALA A 180 5.15 18.51 6.51
CA ALA A 180 5.86 18.09 7.73
C ALA A 180 5.82 19.16 8.83
N ALA A 181 5.99 20.44 8.48
CA ALA A 181 5.87 21.54 9.43
C ALA A 181 4.45 21.62 10.03
N LYS A 182 3.41 21.52 9.18
CA LYS A 182 2.01 21.52 9.61
C LYS A 182 1.68 20.33 10.52
N TRP A 183 2.18 19.14 10.23
CA TRP A 183 1.99 17.96 11.08
C TRP A 183 2.69 18.13 12.43
N ALA A 184 3.90 18.68 12.46
CA ALA A 184 4.62 18.96 13.69
C ALA A 184 3.85 19.93 14.60
N GLU A 185 3.22 20.98 14.05
CA GLU A 185 2.34 21.89 14.80
C GLU A 185 1.13 21.18 15.42
N GLN A 186 0.70 20.06 14.83
CA GLN A 186 -0.40 19.21 15.32
C GLN A 186 0.07 18.10 16.28
N GLY A 187 1.36 18.06 16.63
CA GLY A 187 1.94 16.99 17.45
C GLY A 187 2.10 15.65 16.72
N LYS A 188 2.01 15.66 15.38
CA LYS A 188 2.20 14.48 14.54
C LYS A 188 3.60 14.50 13.95
N GLU A 189 4.59 14.05 14.73
CA GLU A 189 5.93 13.83 14.21
C GLU A 189 5.93 12.59 13.30
N LEU A 190 6.47 12.71 12.08
CA LEU A 190 6.64 11.59 11.16
C LEU A 190 7.85 10.76 11.60
N ARG A 191 7.64 9.58 12.19
CA ARG A 191 8.71 8.76 12.75
C ARG A 191 8.57 7.31 12.33
N TYR A 192 9.47 6.84 11.47
CA TYR A 192 9.54 5.43 11.09
C TYR A 192 10.42 4.65 12.05
N LYS A 193 10.11 3.37 12.28
CA LYS A 193 10.85 2.49 13.18
C LYS A 193 11.43 1.28 12.45
N THR A 194 10.56 0.54 11.75
CA THR A 194 10.94 -0.71 11.08
C THR A 194 10.33 -0.75 9.70
N VAL A 195 11.13 -1.11 8.70
CA VAL A 195 10.64 -1.50 7.36
C VAL A 195 10.46 -3.02 7.38
N HIS A 196 9.23 -3.48 7.26
CA HIS A 196 8.90 -4.91 7.29
C HIS A 196 9.03 -5.55 5.91
N ARG A 197 8.65 -4.83 4.85
CA ARG A 197 8.70 -5.32 3.47
C ARG A 197 9.11 -4.25 2.48
N VAL A 198 9.78 -4.69 1.42
CA VAL A 198 10.09 -3.91 0.22
C VAL A 198 9.66 -4.75 -0.97
N VAL A 199 8.59 -4.35 -1.66
CA VAL A 199 8.01 -5.05 -2.81
C VAL A 199 8.27 -4.19 -4.04
N ALA A 200 9.02 -4.70 -5.02
CA ALA A 200 9.44 -3.91 -6.17
C ALA A 200 9.10 -4.60 -7.49
N GLU A 201 8.62 -3.80 -8.43
CA GLU A 201 8.55 -4.18 -9.83
C GLU A 201 8.84 -2.98 -10.72
N GLY A 202 9.91 -3.08 -11.50
CA GLY A 202 10.33 -2.03 -12.40
C GLY A 202 10.64 -0.73 -11.67
N ASP A 203 9.96 0.33 -12.06
CA ASP A 203 10.04 1.67 -11.47
C ASP A 203 9.21 1.85 -10.19
N LEU A 204 8.34 0.91 -9.82
CA LEU A 204 7.48 1.00 -8.65
C LEU A 204 8.03 0.18 -7.47
N VAL A 205 8.13 0.81 -6.30
CA VAL A 205 8.60 0.17 -5.06
C VAL A 205 7.69 0.53 -3.89
N LEU A 206 7.02 -0.48 -3.34
CA LEU A 206 6.17 -0.38 -2.17
C LEU A 206 6.94 -0.74 -0.90
N LEU A 207 6.81 0.09 0.12
CA LEU A 207 7.26 -0.18 1.48
C LEU A 207 6.06 -0.45 2.38
N GLN A 208 6.19 -1.46 3.24
CA GLN A 208 5.34 -1.60 4.41
C GLN A 208 6.21 -1.41 5.64
N SER A 209 5.88 -0.41 6.44
CA SER A 209 6.68 0.00 7.59
C SER A 209 5.80 0.25 8.82
N GLU A 210 6.41 0.21 9.99
CA GLU A 210 5.79 0.62 11.25
C GLU A 210 6.43 1.91 11.78
N GLY A 211 5.65 2.71 12.50
CA GLY A 211 6.18 3.92 13.14
C GLY A 211 5.15 4.65 14.01
N GLU A 212 5.32 5.96 14.11
CA GLU A 212 4.47 6.86 14.89
C GLU A 212 4.13 8.12 14.09
N PHE A 213 2.87 8.53 14.17
CA PHE A 213 2.36 9.78 13.61
C PHE A 213 1.37 10.44 14.58
N GLY A 214 1.87 10.85 15.74
CA GLY A 214 1.05 11.22 16.91
C GLY A 214 0.47 10.03 17.69
N GLU A 215 0.33 8.89 17.01
CA GLU A 215 0.01 7.57 17.56
C GLU A 215 0.75 6.47 16.77
N PRO A 216 0.83 5.22 17.26
CA PRO A 216 1.40 4.13 16.49
C PRO A 216 0.64 3.90 15.17
N VAL A 217 1.36 3.82 14.06
CA VAL A 217 0.79 3.67 12.72
C VAL A 217 1.53 2.62 11.89
N ALA A 218 0.84 2.04 10.92
CA ALA A 218 1.43 1.39 9.76
C ALA A 218 1.53 2.40 8.61
N TYR A 219 2.70 2.46 7.99
CA TYR A 219 2.98 3.24 6.79
C TYR A 219 3.04 2.30 5.60
N TRP A 220 2.33 2.66 4.54
CA TRP A 220 2.42 2.01 3.24
C TRP A 220 2.77 3.07 2.22
N ASP A 221 4.03 3.07 1.78
CA ASP A 221 4.58 4.08 0.89
C ASP A 221 4.92 3.44 -0.45
N LEU A 222 4.26 3.86 -1.52
CA LEU A 222 4.62 3.48 -2.88
C LEU A 222 5.42 4.62 -3.51
N PHE A 223 6.60 4.29 -4.01
CA PHE A 223 7.47 5.23 -4.73
C PHE A 223 7.57 4.85 -6.19
N ARG A 224 7.62 5.84 -7.08
CA ARG A 224 8.13 5.66 -8.44
C ARG A 224 9.54 6.23 -8.58
N VAL A 225 10.42 5.48 -9.23
CA VAL A 225 11.80 5.85 -9.53
C VAL A 225 11.94 6.17 -11.01
N ALA A 226 12.60 7.27 -11.34
CA ALA A 226 13.02 7.59 -12.69
C ALA A 226 14.40 8.24 -12.65
N ASP A 227 15.25 7.93 -13.64
CA ASP A 227 16.59 8.51 -13.77
C ASP A 227 17.45 8.38 -12.48
N GLY A 228 17.26 7.28 -11.74
CA GLY A 228 18.00 7.00 -10.49
C GLY A 228 17.57 7.87 -9.30
N ARG A 229 16.35 8.45 -9.35
CA ARG A 229 15.75 9.27 -8.31
C ARG A 229 14.31 8.88 -8.05
N ILE A 230 13.85 9.03 -6.81
CA ILE A 230 12.43 8.98 -6.46
C ILE A 230 11.78 10.25 -7.00
N VAL A 231 10.72 10.09 -7.78
CA VAL A 231 10.05 11.18 -8.51
C VAL A 231 8.55 11.27 -8.26
N GLU A 232 7.96 10.30 -7.58
CA GLU A 232 6.52 10.26 -7.31
C GLU A 232 6.24 9.39 -6.08
N HIS A 233 5.21 9.75 -5.31
CA HIS A 233 4.90 9.11 -4.03
C HIS A 233 3.39 9.03 -3.75
N TRP A 234 2.93 7.85 -3.36
CA TRP A 234 1.60 7.59 -2.81
C TRP A 234 1.72 6.96 -1.43
N ASP A 235 0.82 7.28 -0.52
CA ASP A 235 0.80 6.65 0.79
C ASP A 235 -0.59 6.32 1.32
N VAL A 236 -0.57 5.38 2.27
CA VAL A 236 -1.63 5.15 3.24
C VAL A 236 -0.99 5.10 4.62
N ILE A 237 -1.53 5.90 5.55
CA ILE A 237 -1.12 5.92 6.96
C ILE A 237 -2.32 5.47 7.79
N THR A 238 -2.19 4.32 8.48
CA THR A 238 -3.28 3.76 9.29
C THR A 238 -2.87 3.61 10.75
N PRO A 239 -3.71 4.03 11.70
CA PRO A 239 -3.50 3.72 13.12
C PRO A 239 -3.40 2.22 13.36
N VAL A 240 -2.45 1.82 14.21
CA VAL A 240 -2.40 0.45 14.73
C VAL A 240 -3.52 0.29 15.76
N PRO A 241 -4.52 -0.58 15.52
CA PRO A 241 -5.65 -0.71 16.42
C PRO A 241 -5.22 -1.40 17.72
N ALA A 242 -5.90 -1.07 18.81
CA ALA A 242 -5.65 -1.69 20.13
C ALA A 242 -5.96 -3.21 20.15
N SER A 243 -6.80 -3.68 19.24
CA SER A 243 -7.17 -5.08 19.08
C SER A 243 -7.39 -5.41 17.61
N LEU A 244 -7.03 -6.63 17.22
CA LEU A 244 -7.29 -7.18 15.90
C LEU A 244 -8.32 -8.30 15.98
N PRO A 245 -9.07 -8.57 14.91
CA PRO A 245 -10.00 -9.72 14.83
C PRO A 245 -9.28 -11.08 14.74
N HIS A 246 -7.95 -11.10 14.88
CA HIS A 246 -7.08 -12.27 14.76
C HIS A 246 -5.77 -12.09 15.55
N GLY A 247 -4.97 -13.16 15.65
CA GLY A 247 -3.70 -13.18 16.37
C GLY A 247 -2.43 -12.93 15.54
N ASN A 248 -2.55 -12.64 14.24
CA ASN A 248 -1.41 -12.60 13.31
C ASN A 248 -0.58 -11.31 13.34
N GLY A 249 -1.06 -10.24 13.99
CA GLY A 249 -0.46 -8.91 13.91
C GLY A 249 -0.78 -8.18 12.59
N LEU A 250 -0.31 -6.93 12.46
CA LEU A 250 -0.49 -6.11 11.24
C LEU A 250 0.64 -6.27 10.20
N PHE A 251 1.76 -6.85 10.62
CA PHE A 251 2.99 -6.96 9.82
C PHE A 251 3.40 -8.43 9.72
#